data_AF-A0A1Y2DVZ2-F1
#
_entry.id   AF-A0A1Y2DVZ2-F1
#
_cell.length_a   1.000
_cell.length_b   1.000
_cell.length_c   1.000
_cell.angle_alpha   90.00
_cell.angle_beta   90.00
_cell.angle_gamma   90.00
#
_symmetry.space_group_name_H-M   'P 1'
#
loop_
_entity.id
_entity.type
_entity.pdbx_description
1 polymer ?
#
loop_
_entity_poly.entity_id
_entity_poly.type
_entity_poly.pdbx_seq_one_letter_code
_entity_poly.pdbx_strand_id
1 'polypeptide(L)'
;MGNDFVSKAGAATGATVGTKISTSVMVALYQGTSLITETVEKCIVPRGSEPSMFASPGDSGALLFDAKRNAEGIVWGGGSIKPASDHTTTPNSSISDVSLQVLTPVPGLDASKFVYYTELQHVKEYIQQKLDTEYGTGNYEVLWGPGGQRWI
;
A
#
# COMPACT_ATOMS: atom_id res chain seq x y z
N MET A 1 19.14 -15.18 6.76
CA MET A 1 17.97 -14.59 7.45
C MET A 1 18.04 -13.08 7.32
N GLY A 2 17.87 -12.55 6.10
CA GLY A 2 18.32 -11.19 5.77
C GLY A 2 17.20 -10.30 5.23
N ASN A 3 17.16 -9.06 5.73
CA ASN A 3 16.55 -7.86 5.13
C ASN A 3 15.02 -7.70 5.12
N ASP A 4 14.27 -8.38 5.99
CA ASP A 4 12.81 -8.21 6.05
C ASP A 4 12.33 -7.05 6.94
N PHE A 5 13.23 -6.18 7.43
CA PHE A 5 12.80 -5.01 8.20
C PHE A 5 12.53 -3.81 7.31
N VAL A 6 11.43 -3.15 7.59
CA VAL A 6 11.04 -1.88 6.97
C VAL A 6 10.79 -0.84 8.04
N SER A 7 11.10 0.40 7.71
CA SER A 7 10.87 1.56 8.56
C SER A 7 10.11 2.63 7.80
N LYS A 8 9.37 3.46 8.52
CA LYS A 8 8.76 4.68 7.97
C LYS A 8 8.85 5.82 8.97
N ALA A 9 8.63 7.03 8.48
CA ALA A 9 8.30 8.19 9.30
C ALA A 9 6.91 8.67 8.87
N GLY A 10 5.89 8.34 9.66
CA GLY A 10 4.50 8.76 9.42
C GLY A 10 4.14 10.03 10.18
N ALA A 11 3.16 10.77 9.69
CA ALA A 11 2.70 12.01 10.30
C ALA A 11 2.00 11.78 11.65
N ALA A 12 1.29 10.66 11.82
CA ALA A 12 0.51 10.35 13.02
C ALA A 12 1.32 9.54 14.04
N THR A 13 2.04 8.52 13.59
CA THR A 13 2.78 7.61 14.49
C THR A 13 4.27 7.92 14.62
N GLY A 14 4.78 8.88 13.84
CA GLY A 14 6.22 9.18 13.80
C GLY A 14 7.03 8.04 13.19
N ALA A 15 8.26 7.87 13.68
CA ALA A 15 9.18 6.85 13.17
C ALA A 15 8.85 5.46 13.74
N THR A 16 8.53 4.51 12.86
CA THR A 16 8.15 3.15 13.24
C THR A 16 8.88 2.10 12.41
N VAL A 17 8.99 0.87 12.96
CA VAL A 17 9.68 -0.27 12.33
C VAL A 17 8.78 -1.50 12.37
N GLY A 18 8.76 -2.24 11.27
CA GLY A 18 7.97 -3.45 11.09
C GLY A 18 8.74 -4.51 10.31
N THR A 19 8.11 -5.66 10.12
CA THR A 19 8.65 -6.78 9.35
C THR A 19 7.82 -6.97 8.10
N LYS A 20 8.44 -6.83 6.93
CA LYS A 20 7.84 -7.18 5.65
C LYS A 20 7.59 -8.68 5.59
N ILE A 21 6.44 -9.07 5.05
CA ILE A 21 6.18 -10.46 4.68
C ILE A 21 6.14 -10.58 3.16
N SER A 22 6.60 -11.71 2.62
CA SER A 22 6.68 -11.93 1.17
C SER A 22 5.31 -12.02 0.48
N THR A 23 4.23 -12.12 1.26
CA THR A 23 2.86 -12.26 0.78
C THR A 23 2.36 -10.96 0.15
N SER A 24 1.85 -11.08 -1.08
CA SER A 24 1.01 -10.06 -1.70
C SER A 24 -0.46 -10.30 -1.36
N VAL A 25 -1.22 -9.24 -1.18
CA VAL A 25 -2.68 -9.27 -1.05
C VAL A 25 -3.31 -8.44 -2.15
N MET A 26 -4.53 -8.80 -2.56
CA MET A 26 -5.31 -7.97 -3.46
C MET A 26 -6.24 -7.09 -2.63
N VAL A 27 -6.26 -5.80 -2.93
CA VAL A 27 -7.15 -4.82 -2.31
C VAL A 27 -8.12 -4.33 -3.35
N ALA A 28 -9.41 -4.53 -3.13
CA ALA A 28 -10.47 -4.17 -4.05
C ALA A 28 -11.39 -3.12 -3.42
N LEU A 29 -11.69 -2.07 -4.18
CA LEU A 29 -12.62 -1.01 -3.81
C LEU A 29 -13.90 -1.14 -4.64
N TYR A 30 -15.04 -1.23 -3.96
CA TYR A 30 -16.35 -1.37 -4.59
C TYR A 30 -17.23 -0.16 -4.26
N GLN A 31 -18.14 0.20 -5.17
CA GLN A 31 -19.28 1.06 -4.90
C GLN A 31 -20.56 0.24 -5.09
N GLY A 32 -21.23 -0.08 -3.99
CA GLY A 32 -22.21 -1.17 -3.99
C GLY A 32 -21.55 -2.49 -4.42
N THR A 33 -21.97 -3.05 -5.55
CA THR A 33 -21.40 -4.29 -6.12
C THR A 33 -20.42 -4.06 -7.28
N SER A 34 -20.27 -2.83 -7.76
CA SER A 34 -19.39 -2.50 -8.88
C SER A 34 -17.96 -2.31 -8.40
N LEU A 35 -17.02 -3.07 -8.99
CA LEU A 35 -15.59 -2.88 -8.75
C LEU A 35 -15.16 -1.52 -9.34
N ILE A 36 -14.66 -0.63 -8.48
CA ILE A 36 -14.08 0.65 -8.88
C ILE A 36 -12.62 0.45 -9.28
N THR A 37 -11.86 -0.22 -8.42
CA THR A 37 -10.42 -0.45 -8.64
C THR A 37 -9.95 -1.64 -7.81
N GLU A 38 -8.89 -2.27 -8.30
CA GLU A 38 -8.14 -3.31 -7.60
C GLU A 38 -6.65 -2.99 -7.65
N THR A 39 -5.96 -3.24 -6.54
CA THR A 39 -4.52 -3.07 -6.43
C THR A 39 -3.90 -4.27 -5.75
N VAL A 40 -2.63 -4.52 -6.06
CA VAL A 40 -1.83 -5.54 -5.37
C VAL A 40 -0.93 -4.83 -4.37
N GLU A 41 -1.12 -5.17 -3.10
CA GLU A 41 -0.39 -4.58 -1.98
C GLU A 41 0.51 -5.62 -1.32
N LYS A 42 1.56 -5.15 -0.66
CA LYS A 42 2.42 -5.94 0.21
C LYS A 42 2.08 -5.69 1.67
N CYS A 43 2.41 -6.66 2.51
CA CYS A 43 2.04 -6.64 3.91
C CYS A 43 3.24 -6.43 4.83
N ILE A 44 3.00 -5.70 5.91
CA ILE A 44 3.93 -5.46 7.01
C ILE A 44 3.28 -5.93 8.31
N VAL A 45 4.02 -6.72 9.06
CA VAL A 45 3.71 -7.07 10.45
C VAL A 45 4.38 -6.04 11.36
N PRO A 46 3.61 -5.26 12.15
CA PRO A 46 4.16 -4.41 13.19
C PRO A 46 5.03 -5.22 14.16
N ARG A 47 6.05 -4.59 14.76
CA ARG A 47 6.79 -5.24 15.87
C ARG A 47 5.99 -5.32 17.18
N GLY A 48 4.80 -4.71 17.22
CA GLY A 48 3.88 -4.76 18.36
C GLY A 48 2.64 -5.61 18.10
N SER A 49 1.72 -5.65 19.06
CA SER A 49 0.51 -6.48 19.00
C SER A 49 -0.57 -5.94 18.05
N GLU A 50 -0.48 -4.66 17.65
CA GLU A 50 -1.51 -3.98 16.84
C GLU A 50 -0.94 -3.25 15.62
N PRO A 51 -1.68 -3.20 14.49
CA PRO A 51 -1.31 -2.41 13.30
C PRO A 51 -1.07 -0.94 13.56
N SER A 52 -1.87 -0.35 14.46
CA SER A 52 -1.84 1.07 14.87
C SER A 52 -0.46 1.51 15.36
N MET A 53 0.30 0.58 15.93
CA MET A 53 1.67 0.82 16.40
C MET A 53 2.68 1.01 15.27
N PHE A 54 2.42 0.43 14.09
CA PHE A 54 3.22 0.70 12.91
C PHE A 54 2.64 1.88 12.14
N ALA A 55 1.35 1.87 11.80
CA ALA A 55 0.69 2.93 11.05
C ALA A 55 -0.74 3.19 11.54
N SER A 56 -1.13 4.46 11.61
CA SER A 56 -2.49 4.90 11.99
C SER A 56 -3.11 5.80 10.90
N PRO A 57 -4.43 6.06 10.92
CA PRO A 57 -5.04 7.05 10.03
C PRO A 57 -4.25 8.37 10.06
N GLY A 58 -3.87 8.87 8.88
CA GLY A 58 -2.95 10.00 8.70
C GLY A 58 -1.52 9.62 8.29
N ASP A 59 -1.13 8.34 8.38
CA ASP A 59 0.16 7.85 7.86
C ASP A 59 0.11 7.36 6.40
N SER A 60 -1.08 7.34 5.78
CA SER A 60 -1.22 7.02 4.35
C SER A 60 -0.40 7.99 3.51
N GLY A 61 0.35 7.48 2.55
CA GLY A 61 1.32 8.26 1.77
C GLY A 61 2.74 8.28 2.35
N ALA A 62 2.97 7.78 3.57
CA ALA A 62 4.30 7.72 4.14
C ALA A 62 5.21 6.77 3.35
N LEU A 63 6.45 7.20 3.08
CA LEU A 63 7.46 6.35 2.44
C LEU A 63 7.97 5.28 3.40
N LEU A 64 8.14 4.08 2.85
CA LEU A 64 8.78 2.95 3.50
C LEU A 64 10.20 2.79 3.01
N PHE A 65 11.10 2.49 3.94
CA PHE A 65 12.52 2.28 3.69
C PHE A 65 12.94 0.90 4.19
N ASP A 66 13.68 0.17 3.37
CA ASP A 66 14.33 -1.08 3.77
C ASP A 66 15.42 -0.85 4.83
N ALA A 67 15.99 -1.94 5.34
CA ALA A 67 17.13 -1.89 6.25
C ALA A 67 18.39 -1.19 5.69
N LYS A 68 18.47 -1.03 4.36
CA LYS A 68 19.56 -0.34 3.65
C LYS A 68 19.22 1.13 3.31
N ARG A 69 18.07 1.63 3.77
CA ARG A 69 17.54 2.99 3.52
C ARG A 69 17.13 3.26 2.06
N ASN A 70 16.86 2.22 1.27
CA ASN A 70 16.23 2.38 -0.02
C ASN A 70 14.71 2.52 0.15
N ALA A 71 14.10 3.45 -0.58
CA ALA A 71 12.65 3.56 -0.59
C ALA A 71 12.02 2.34 -1.29
N GLU A 72 11.19 1.59 -0.57
CA GLU A 72 10.54 0.38 -1.07
C GLU A 72 9.11 0.60 -1.51
N GLY A 73 8.41 1.55 -0.91
CA GLY A 73 6.99 1.71 -1.17
C GLY A 73 6.35 2.83 -0.39
N ILE A 74 5.03 2.93 -0.54
CA ILE A 74 4.20 3.95 0.07
C ILE A 74 3.14 3.26 0.90
N VAL A 75 3.02 3.65 2.17
CA VAL A 75 1.98 3.16 3.07
C VAL A 75 0.62 3.51 2.50
N TRP A 76 -0.21 2.50 2.35
CA TRP A 76 -1.60 2.68 1.95
C TRP A 76 -2.48 2.85 3.19
N GLY A 77 -2.31 1.99 4.21
CA GLY A 77 -3.07 2.06 5.46
C GLY A 77 -3.05 0.76 6.28
N GLY A 78 -3.64 0.78 7.47
CA GLY A 78 -3.71 -0.37 8.39
C GLY A 78 -4.96 -1.25 8.23
N GLY A 79 -4.89 -2.48 8.75
CA GLY A 79 -5.97 -3.46 8.73
C GLY A 79 -7.07 -3.30 9.79
N SER A 80 -6.95 -2.35 10.72
CA SER A 80 -7.84 -2.23 11.90
C SER A 80 -9.31 -1.89 11.58
N ILE A 81 -9.66 -1.61 10.32
CA ILE A 81 -11.03 -1.29 9.86
C ILE A 81 -11.45 -2.22 8.69
N LYS A 82 -10.63 -3.23 8.36
CA LYS A 82 -10.86 -4.04 7.16
C LYS A 82 -11.52 -5.36 7.54
N PRO A 83 -12.69 -5.70 6.98
CA PRO A 83 -13.24 -7.05 7.15
C PRO A 83 -12.23 -8.02 6.55
N ALA A 84 -11.71 -8.93 7.38
CA ALA A 84 -10.98 -10.09 6.90
C ALA A 84 -12.00 -10.94 6.13
N SER A 85 -11.87 -11.05 4.80
CA SER A 85 -12.66 -12.02 4.07
C SER A 85 -11.88 -13.33 3.97
N ASP A 86 -12.37 -14.31 4.69
CA ASP A 86 -12.16 -15.73 4.42
C ASP A 86 -12.87 -16.08 3.11
N HIS A 87 -12.24 -15.73 1.99
CA HIS A 87 -12.68 -16.05 0.63
C HIS A 87 -13.94 -15.31 0.15
N THR A 88 -13.75 -14.32 -0.74
CA THR A 88 -14.71 -13.88 -1.77
C THR A 88 -16.13 -13.54 -1.29
N THR A 89 -16.31 -12.95 -0.12
CA THR A 89 -17.60 -12.34 0.22
C THR A 89 -17.70 -11.00 -0.49
N THR A 90 -18.35 -10.96 -1.67
CA THR A 90 -18.75 -9.72 -2.34
C THR A 90 -19.47 -8.82 -1.35
N PRO A 91 -19.24 -7.48 -1.33
CA PRO A 91 -19.86 -6.63 -0.33
C PRO A 91 -21.39 -6.65 -0.51
N ASN A 92 -22.11 -7.07 0.53
CA ASN A 92 -23.56 -6.99 0.57
C ASN A 92 -23.97 -5.65 1.17
N SER A 93 -23.90 -4.55 0.40
CA SER A 93 -24.57 -3.31 0.80
C SER A 93 -25.40 -2.74 -0.35
N SER A 94 -26.66 -2.50 -0.04
CA SER A 94 -27.64 -1.83 -0.88
C SER A 94 -27.27 -0.35 -1.03
N ILE A 95 -26.91 0.04 -2.26
CA ILE A 95 -27.06 1.40 -2.84
C ILE A 95 -26.62 2.53 -1.89
N SER A 96 -25.31 2.73 -1.73
CA SER A 96 -24.60 4.04 -1.52
C SER A 96 -23.22 3.89 -0.86
N ASP A 97 -22.89 2.73 -0.30
CA ASP A 97 -21.63 2.56 0.44
C ASP A 97 -20.45 2.16 -0.46
N VAL A 98 -19.37 2.94 -0.39
CA VAL A 98 -18.05 2.52 -0.87
C VAL A 98 -17.48 1.53 0.14
N SER A 99 -17.11 0.33 -0.31
CA SER A 99 -16.57 -0.73 0.54
C SER A 99 -15.20 -1.19 0.05
N LEU A 100 -14.35 -1.57 0.99
CA LEU A 100 -12.99 -2.03 0.72
C LEU A 100 -12.84 -3.48 1.18
N GLN A 101 -12.24 -4.31 0.33
CA GLN A 101 -11.96 -5.70 0.61
C GLN A 101 -10.48 -6.01 0.47
N VAL A 102 -9.97 -6.87 1.35
CA VAL A 102 -8.61 -7.42 1.25
C VAL A 102 -8.70 -8.92 1.07
N LEU A 103 -8.21 -9.38 -0.06
CA LEU A 103 -8.18 -10.78 -0.44
C LEU A 103 -6.76 -11.31 -0.25
N THR A 104 -6.61 -12.24 0.68
CA THR A 104 -5.35 -12.93 0.94
C THR A 104 -5.32 -14.26 0.18
N PRO A 105 -4.25 -14.56 -0.58
CA PRO A 105 -4.09 -15.87 -1.21
C PRO A 105 -3.72 -16.97 -0.18
N VAL A 106 -3.36 -16.57 1.05
CA VAL A 106 -2.95 -17.49 2.13
C VAL A 106 -4.13 -17.71 3.10
N PRO A 107 -4.66 -18.94 3.20
CA PRO A 107 -5.71 -19.27 4.17
C PRO A 107 -5.27 -19.04 5.61
N GLY A 108 -6.17 -18.53 6.46
CA GLY A 108 -5.92 -18.29 7.88
C GLY A 108 -5.04 -17.07 8.19
N LEU A 109 -4.65 -16.30 7.17
CA LEU A 109 -3.91 -15.06 7.36
C LEU A 109 -4.85 -13.96 7.89
N ASP A 110 -4.62 -13.52 9.12
CA ASP A 110 -5.44 -12.51 9.80
C ASP A 110 -5.11 -11.09 9.29
N ALA A 111 -5.88 -10.65 8.28
CA ALA A 111 -5.74 -9.35 7.63
C ALA A 111 -5.81 -8.14 8.59
N SER A 112 -6.43 -8.31 9.76
CA SER A 112 -6.55 -7.24 10.76
C SER A 112 -5.21 -6.89 11.40
N LYS A 113 -4.19 -7.74 11.28
CA LYS A 113 -2.86 -7.57 11.91
C LYS A 113 -1.83 -6.89 11.03
N PHE A 114 -2.13 -6.60 9.77
CA PHE A 114 -1.16 -6.05 8.83
C PHE A 114 -1.34 -4.56 8.58
N VAL A 115 -0.25 -3.94 8.18
CA VAL A 115 -0.24 -2.68 7.44
C VAL A 115 0.09 -2.98 5.99
N TYR A 116 -0.60 -2.31 5.08
CA TYR A 116 -0.48 -2.52 3.64
C TYR A 116 0.31 -1.39 3.01
N TYR A 117 1.08 -1.73 1.98
CA TYR A 117 1.81 -0.75 1.21
C TYR A 117 1.93 -1.14 -0.26
N THR A 118 2.00 -0.11 -1.10
CA THR A 118 2.21 -0.27 -2.53
C THR A 118 3.70 -0.19 -2.81
N GLU A 119 4.24 -1.16 -3.53
CA GLU A 119 5.65 -1.14 -3.95
C GLU A 119 5.92 0.08 -4.84
N LEU A 120 7.03 0.76 -4.58
CA LEU A 120 7.37 2.01 -5.25
C LEU A 120 7.52 1.81 -6.76
N GLN A 121 7.93 0.62 -7.20
CA GLN A 121 8.01 0.27 -8.61
C GLN A 121 6.65 0.38 -9.31
N HIS A 122 5.58 -0.18 -8.71
CA HIS A 122 4.23 -0.07 -9.28
C HIS A 122 3.72 1.38 -9.28
N VAL A 123 4.06 2.17 -8.26
CA VAL A 123 3.72 3.59 -8.23
C VAL A 123 4.40 4.34 -9.38
N LYS A 124 5.69 4.06 -9.62
CA LYS A 124 6.45 4.66 -10.72
C LYS A 124 5.88 4.29 -12.09
N GLU A 125 5.56 3.03 -12.29
CA GLU A 125 4.95 2.52 -13.52
C GLU A 125 3.59 3.18 -13.79
N TYR A 126 2.76 3.30 -12.74
CA TYR A 126 1.47 3.97 -12.86
C TYR A 126 1.61 5.46 -13.23
N ILE A 127 2.52 6.18 -12.56
CA ILE A 127 2.79 7.59 -12.86
C ILE A 127 3.28 7.74 -14.30
N GLN A 128 4.22 6.91 -14.73
CA GLN A 128 4.71 6.91 -16.11
C GLN A 128 3.57 6.67 -17.10
N GLN A 129 2.75 5.64 -16.90
CA GLN A 129 1.61 5.34 -17.78
C GLN A 129 0.61 6.51 -17.85
N LYS A 130 0.35 7.18 -16.72
CA LYS A 130 -0.54 8.34 -16.68
C LYS A 130 0.04 9.52 -17.45
N LEU A 131 1.31 9.83 -17.23
CA LEU A 131 1.97 10.91 -17.97
C LEU A 131 2.05 10.60 -19.46
N ASP A 132 2.29 9.35 -19.86
CA ASP A 132 2.27 8.91 -21.26
C ASP A 132 0.89 9.13 -21.90
N THR A 133 -0.17 8.86 -21.15
CA THR A 133 -1.55 9.04 -21.61
C THR A 133 -1.91 10.52 -21.78
N GLU A 134 -1.46 11.38 -20.85
CA GLU A 134 -1.83 12.80 -20.82
C GLU A 134 -0.96 13.67 -21.73
N TYR A 135 0.35 13.42 -21.75
CA TYR A 135 1.32 14.27 -22.44
C TYR A 135 1.88 13.63 -23.71
N GLY A 136 1.63 12.35 -23.93
CA GLY A 136 2.20 11.57 -25.04
C GLY A 136 3.61 11.07 -24.72
N THR A 137 3.88 9.83 -25.10
CA THR A 137 5.16 9.16 -24.85
C THR A 137 6.32 9.92 -25.48
N GLY A 138 7.35 10.22 -24.67
CA GLY A 138 8.56 10.91 -25.10
C GLY A 138 8.50 12.44 -25.06
N ASN A 139 7.36 13.03 -24.69
CA ASN A 139 7.21 14.49 -24.55
C ASN A 139 7.58 15.02 -23.16
N TYR A 140 8.03 14.15 -22.26
CA TYR A 140 8.41 14.48 -20.89
C TYR A 140 9.50 13.53 -20.38
N GLU A 141 10.15 13.92 -19.29
CA GLU A 141 11.12 13.09 -18.56
C GLU A 141 10.70 13.02 -17.09
N VAL A 142 10.65 11.80 -16.53
CA VAL A 142 10.39 11.63 -15.09
C VAL A 142 11.70 11.41 -14.35
N LEU A 143 12.03 12.34 -13.47
CA LEU A 143 13.23 12.30 -12.67
C LEU A 143 12.97 11.51 -11.37
N TRP A 144 13.45 10.27 -11.32
CA TRP A 144 13.36 9.42 -10.12
C TRP A 144 14.65 9.52 -9.28
N GLY A 145 14.70 10.39 -8.26
CA GLY A 145 15.85 10.45 -7.35
C GLY A 145 15.91 11.67 -6.43
N PRO A 146 16.95 11.77 -5.57
CA PRO A 146 17.16 12.91 -4.66
C PRO A 146 17.53 14.22 -5.39
N GLY A 147 17.65 14.18 -6.72
CA GLY A 147 18.02 15.31 -7.57
C GLY A 147 17.00 15.52 -8.68
N GLY A 148 15.78 15.94 -8.34
CA GLY A 148 14.88 16.67 -9.25
C GLY A 148 15.47 18.02 -9.68
N GLN A 149 16.73 18.06 -10.07
CA GLN A 149 17.39 19.17 -10.73
C GLN A 149 17.83 18.67 -12.10
N ARG A 150 17.03 19.00 -13.10
CA ARG A 150 17.59 19.56 -14.32
C ARG A 150 16.63 20.61 -14.87
N TRP A 151 17.13 21.83 -14.83
CA TRP A 151 16.63 22.97 -15.58
C TRP A 151 16.85 22.70 -17.06
N ILE A 152 15.80 22.89 -17.87
CA ILE A 152 15.90 23.48 -19.20
C ILE A 152 14.69 24.40 -19.36
#